data_AF-A0A2N2E2B9-F1
#
_entry.id   AF-A0A2N2E2B9-F1
#
_cell.length_a   1.000
_cell.length_b   1.000
_cell.length_c   1.000
_cell.angle_alpha   90.00
_cell.angle_beta   90.00
_cell.angle_gamma   90.00
#
_symmetry.space_group_name_H-M   'P 1'
#
loop_
_entity.id
_entity.type
_entity.pdbx_description
1 polymer ?
#
loop_
_entity_poly.entity_id
_entity_poly.type
_entity_poly.pdbx_seq_one_letter_code
_entity_poly.pdbx_strand_id
1 'polypeptide(L)'
;MRALSEQFFEDLKSGSLSRLTKVVRHDDTLCMEIRDNYINVYYRGGNLFRIESKKGYSISFDEKYLNHGVDCGFKSLELSKLITMDDYINNIPSFKREMDLWFSVHRKQEREYQQVILRENNFSMVSNDTDYFICDIEYAKNESVLKDERTVTEGSRFDMVGVKWLSKSLDRKNKKSISLAIFELKYGDGAMIGSAGILKHFKDLDDFMTKGKHVELMDEAEIQFNQKYYLGLIDVSKSKMENEHEGVFKKIEINKNIKPEYILIFANHKPDNSILHRELSEAVKAYPQLLNKVDIKIAHSSLMGYGLYAERMVDIKDNLGIIE
;
A
#
# COMPACT_ATOMS: atom_id res chain seq x y z
N MET A 1 7.33 12.13 9.88
CA MET A 1 6.43 11.00 10.24
C MET A 1 5.27 11.04 9.26
N ARG A 2 4.95 9.96 8.55
CA ARG A 2 3.92 9.96 7.48
C ARG A 2 2.51 10.00 8.08
N ALA A 3 2.09 11.19 8.50
CA ALA A 3 0.80 11.44 9.11
C ALA A 3 0.25 12.78 8.66
N LEU A 4 -1.07 12.93 8.76
CA LEU A 4 -1.70 14.24 8.63
C LEU A 4 -1.61 15.03 9.93
N SER A 5 -1.47 16.34 9.81
CA SER A 5 -1.75 17.25 10.92
C SER A 5 -3.20 17.08 11.42
N GLU A 6 -3.45 17.43 12.68
CA GLU A 6 -4.77 17.32 13.29
C GLU A 6 -5.84 18.09 12.52
N GLN A 7 -5.53 19.31 12.10
CA GLN A 7 -6.44 20.13 11.29
C GLN A 7 -6.77 19.47 9.94
N PHE A 8 -5.77 18.95 9.22
CA PHE A 8 -5.99 18.29 7.93
C PHE A 8 -6.82 17.01 8.11
N PHE A 9 -6.52 16.23 9.14
CA PHE A 9 -7.30 15.04 9.47
C PHE A 9 -8.77 15.38 9.78
N GLU A 10 -9.05 16.39 10.61
CA GLU A 10 -10.43 16.78 10.94
C GLU A 10 -11.16 17.40 9.74
N ASP A 11 -10.47 18.13 8.86
CA ASP A 11 -11.03 18.62 7.61
C ASP A 11 -11.47 17.50 6.67
N LEU A 12 -10.71 16.41 6.58
CA LEU A 12 -11.09 15.22 5.82
C LEU A 12 -12.23 14.43 6.47
N LYS A 13 -12.29 14.42 7.80
CA LYS A 13 -13.27 13.64 8.55
C LYS A 13 -14.64 14.31 8.57
N SER A 14 -14.70 15.60 8.89
CA SER A 14 -15.95 16.32 9.08
C SER A 14 -15.94 17.77 8.55
N GLY A 15 -14.78 18.33 8.25
CA GLY A 15 -14.64 19.71 7.76
C GLY A 15 -14.69 19.85 6.23
N SER A 16 -13.85 20.77 5.73
CA SER A 16 -13.91 21.28 4.36
C SER A 16 -13.58 20.26 3.27
N LEU A 17 -12.86 19.19 3.62
CA LEU A 17 -12.49 18.11 2.69
C LEU A 17 -13.37 16.86 2.85
N SER A 18 -14.36 16.87 3.75
CA SER A 18 -15.21 15.70 4.03
C SER A 18 -15.98 15.20 2.80
N ARG A 19 -16.29 16.09 1.86
CA ARG A 19 -16.90 15.72 0.57
C ARG A 19 -15.96 14.83 -0.27
N LEU A 20 -14.68 15.15 -0.33
CA LEU A 20 -13.68 14.31 -1.03
C LEU A 20 -13.62 12.92 -0.41
N THR A 21 -13.51 12.85 0.93
CA THR A 21 -13.48 11.57 1.66
C THR A 21 -14.73 10.73 1.37
N LYS A 22 -15.93 11.34 1.37
CA LYS A 22 -17.18 10.65 1.02
C LYS A 22 -17.16 10.11 -0.41
N VAL A 23 -16.70 10.91 -1.37
CA VAL A 23 -16.62 10.46 -2.78
C VAL A 23 -15.66 9.28 -2.92
N VAL A 24 -14.47 9.35 -2.32
CA VAL A 24 -13.50 8.23 -2.36
C VAL A 24 -14.08 6.97 -1.73
N ARG A 25 -14.82 7.08 -0.62
CA ARG A 25 -15.46 5.92 0.03
C ARG A 25 -16.57 5.27 -0.78
N HIS A 26 -17.18 6.00 -1.71
CA HIS A 26 -18.29 5.52 -2.53
C HIS A 26 -17.90 5.17 -3.96
N ASP A 27 -16.65 5.45 -4.37
CA ASP A 27 -16.07 5.01 -5.64
C ASP A 27 -15.00 3.95 -5.33
N ASP A 28 -15.38 2.67 -5.44
CA ASP A 28 -14.53 1.51 -5.14
C ASP A 28 -13.32 1.33 -6.09
N THR A 29 -13.22 2.17 -7.12
CA THR A 29 -12.06 2.23 -8.00
C THR A 29 -11.01 3.24 -7.55
N LEU A 30 -11.31 4.04 -6.51
CA LEU A 30 -10.39 4.99 -5.91
C LEU A 30 -9.81 4.45 -4.60
N CYS A 31 -8.59 4.88 -4.26
CA CYS A 31 -8.08 4.76 -2.89
C CYS A 31 -7.38 6.05 -2.47
N MET A 32 -7.44 6.37 -1.17
CA MET A 32 -6.77 7.56 -0.61
C MET A 32 -5.65 7.12 0.31
N GLU A 33 -4.46 7.64 0.02
CA GLU A 33 -3.25 7.31 0.74
C GLU A 33 -2.69 8.54 1.46
N ILE A 34 -2.37 8.35 2.75
CA ILE A 34 -1.85 9.40 3.62
C ILE A 34 -0.33 9.45 3.50
N ARG A 35 0.20 10.65 3.38
CA ARG A 35 1.63 10.93 3.25
C ARG A 35 2.06 11.88 4.37
N ASP A 36 3.25 12.48 4.26
CA ASP A 36 3.73 13.47 5.22
C ASP A 36 2.99 14.81 5.03
N ASN A 37 1.86 14.97 5.73
CA ASN A 37 0.97 16.13 5.67
C ASN A 37 0.43 16.48 4.26
N TYR A 38 0.29 15.47 3.40
CA TYR A 38 -0.47 15.52 2.16
C TYR A 38 -1.18 14.18 1.92
N ILE A 39 -2.13 14.17 0.99
CA ILE A 39 -2.79 12.94 0.54
C ILE A 39 -2.63 12.77 -0.96
N ASN A 40 -2.70 11.52 -1.39
CA ASN A 40 -2.89 11.16 -2.79
C ASN A 40 -4.20 10.37 -2.92
N VAL A 41 -4.98 10.68 -3.95
CA VAL A 41 -6.07 9.83 -4.42
C VAL A 41 -5.56 9.08 -5.64
N TYR A 42 -5.65 7.76 -5.63
CA TYR A 42 -5.20 6.91 -6.73
C TYR A 42 -6.36 6.32 -7.51
N TYR A 43 -6.14 6.16 -8.82
CA TYR A 43 -7.00 5.43 -9.73
C TYR A 43 -6.13 4.52 -10.61
N ARG A 44 -6.41 3.21 -10.61
CA ARG A 44 -5.66 2.18 -11.36
C ARG A 44 -4.14 2.24 -11.15
N GLY A 45 -3.70 2.52 -9.92
CA GLY A 45 -2.29 2.65 -9.56
C GLY A 45 -1.62 3.97 -9.99
N GLY A 46 -2.36 4.88 -10.62
CA GLY A 46 -1.93 6.24 -10.92
C GLY A 46 -2.37 7.23 -9.86
N ASN A 47 -1.52 8.21 -9.55
CA ASN A 47 -1.93 9.34 -8.73
C ASN A 47 -2.93 10.21 -9.52
N LEU A 48 -4.22 10.12 -9.18
CA LEU A 48 -5.28 10.94 -9.75
C LEU A 48 -5.17 12.37 -9.20
N PHE A 49 -5.19 12.53 -7.88
CA PHE A 49 -5.04 13.83 -7.24
C PHE A 49 -4.01 13.83 -6.14
N ARG A 50 -3.19 14.89 -6.08
CA ARG A 50 -2.40 15.22 -4.89
C ARG A 50 -3.02 16.43 -4.21
N ILE A 51 -3.31 16.31 -2.92
CA ILE A 51 -3.85 17.39 -2.09
C ILE A 51 -2.87 17.70 -0.96
N GLU A 52 -2.43 18.96 -0.88
CA GLU A 52 -1.43 19.42 0.08
C GLU A 52 -1.98 20.56 0.94
N SER A 53 -1.57 20.60 2.22
CA SER A 53 -1.87 21.71 3.13
C SER A 53 -0.78 22.78 3.05
N LYS A 54 -1.05 23.90 2.35
CA LYS A 54 -0.20 25.10 2.27
C LYS A 54 -0.89 26.26 3.00
N LYS A 55 -1.05 27.42 2.36
CA LYS A 55 -1.92 28.53 2.83
C LYS A 55 -3.39 28.23 2.51
N GLY A 56 -3.88 27.07 2.98
CA GLY A 56 -5.10 26.42 2.51
C GLY A 56 -4.79 25.13 1.73
N TYR A 57 -5.81 24.45 1.21
CA TYR A 57 -5.63 23.21 0.44
C TYR A 57 -5.40 23.51 -1.04
N SER A 58 -4.37 22.91 -1.61
CA SER A 58 -4.17 22.87 -3.06
C SER A 58 -4.40 21.46 -3.57
N ILE A 59 -5.19 21.31 -4.63
CA ILE A 59 -5.40 20.07 -5.38
C ILE A 59 -4.70 20.16 -6.73
N SER A 60 -4.14 19.05 -7.20
CA SER A 60 -3.46 18.98 -8.50
C SER A 60 -3.68 17.64 -9.19
N PHE A 61 -3.78 17.68 -10.52
CA PHE A 61 -3.83 16.54 -11.43
C PHE A 61 -2.57 16.56 -12.32
N ASP A 62 -2.03 15.39 -12.62
CA ASP A 62 -0.80 15.28 -13.44
C ASP A 62 -1.15 15.31 -14.94
N GLU A 63 -0.84 16.42 -15.62
CA GLU A 63 -1.16 16.63 -17.03
C GLU A 63 -0.52 15.61 -17.96
N LYS A 64 0.46 14.81 -17.51
CA LYS A 64 0.99 13.70 -18.32
C LYS A 64 -0.11 12.77 -18.80
N TYR A 65 -1.17 12.59 -18.02
CA TYR A 65 -2.28 11.71 -18.39
C TYR A 65 -3.06 12.22 -19.61
N LEU A 66 -2.88 13.48 -20.02
CA LEU A 66 -3.46 14.01 -21.26
C LEU A 66 -2.64 13.64 -22.51
N ASN A 67 -1.43 13.12 -22.34
CA ASN A 67 -0.48 12.87 -23.44
C ASN A 67 -0.62 11.46 -24.03
N HIS A 68 -1.85 11.01 -24.31
CA HIS A 68 -2.14 9.66 -24.84
C HIS A 68 -2.37 9.60 -26.37
N GLY A 69 -2.51 10.76 -27.03
CA GLY A 69 -2.63 10.85 -28.49
C GLY A 69 -4.05 10.70 -29.05
N VAL A 70 -5.07 10.63 -28.20
CA VAL A 70 -6.49 10.62 -28.61
C VAL A 70 -7.10 12.01 -28.37
N ASP A 71 -7.81 12.60 -29.34
CA ASP A 71 -8.54 13.85 -29.10
C ASP A 71 -9.92 13.56 -28.49
N CYS A 72 -10.03 13.72 -27.18
CA CYS A 72 -11.25 13.52 -26.39
C CYS A 72 -11.94 14.84 -26.00
N GLY A 73 -11.45 16.00 -26.49
CA GLY A 73 -11.99 17.32 -26.14
C GLY A 73 -11.65 17.84 -24.74
N PHE A 74 -11.17 17.01 -23.81
CA PHE A 74 -10.69 17.43 -22.49
C PHE A 74 -9.19 17.76 -22.55
N LYS A 75 -8.88 19.04 -22.75
CA LYS A 75 -7.51 19.52 -22.95
C LYS A 75 -7.00 20.24 -21.70
N SER A 76 -5.71 20.52 -21.64
CA SER A 76 -5.08 21.30 -20.55
C SER A 76 -5.79 22.66 -20.32
N LEU A 77 -6.40 23.24 -21.37
CA LEU A 77 -7.22 24.46 -21.27
C LEU A 77 -8.50 24.28 -20.42
N GLU A 78 -9.04 23.06 -20.29
CA GLU A 78 -10.16 22.78 -19.40
C GLU A 78 -9.69 22.60 -17.95
N LEU A 79 -8.44 22.15 -17.72
CA LEU A 79 -7.85 22.06 -16.38
C LEU A 79 -7.63 23.45 -15.76
N SER A 80 -7.20 24.42 -16.56
CA SER A 80 -6.96 25.79 -16.06
C SER A 80 -8.23 26.51 -15.61
N LYS A 81 -9.42 25.97 -15.96
CA LYS A 81 -10.72 26.47 -15.48
C LYS A 81 -11.14 25.87 -14.14
N LEU A 82 -10.47 24.81 -13.67
CA LEU A 82 -10.76 24.18 -12.39
C LEU A 82 -10.04 24.95 -11.27
N ILE A 83 -10.80 25.69 -10.47
CA ILE A 83 -10.24 26.60 -9.45
C ILE A 83 -10.43 26.03 -8.05
N THR A 84 -11.58 25.39 -7.81
CA THR A 84 -12.00 24.92 -6.49
C THR A 84 -11.84 23.42 -6.34
N MET A 85 -11.78 22.94 -5.10
CA MET A 85 -11.78 21.50 -4.79
C MET A 85 -13.02 20.78 -5.36
N ASP A 86 -14.18 21.45 -5.36
CA ASP A 86 -15.41 20.90 -5.91
C ASP A 86 -15.36 20.74 -7.43
N ASP A 87 -14.69 21.66 -8.15
CA ASP A 87 -14.48 21.53 -9.59
C ASP A 87 -13.72 20.23 -9.92
N TYR A 88 -12.68 19.92 -9.17
CA TYR A 88 -11.91 18.69 -9.34
C TYR A 88 -12.73 17.45 -8.99
N ILE A 89 -13.43 17.45 -7.86
CA ILE A 89 -14.27 16.31 -7.45
C ILE A 89 -15.37 16.02 -8.48
N ASN A 90 -16.03 17.06 -8.98
CA ASN A 90 -17.09 16.92 -9.98
C ASN A 90 -16.58 16.38 -11.32
N ASN A 91 -15.30 16.60 -11.62
CA ASN A 91 -14.67 16.15 -12.86
C ASN A 91 -13.91 14.82 -12.73
N ILE A 92 -13.99 14.10 -11.60
CA ILE A 92 -13.39 12.77 -11.42
C ILE A 92 -13.66 11.82 -12.61
N PRO A 93 -14.90 11.70 -13.14
CA PRO A 93 -15.15 10.84 -14.31
C PRO A 93 -14.32 11.21 -15.54
N SER A 94 -14.16 12.50 -15.82
CA SER A 94 -13.32 13.00 -16.93
C SER A 94 -11.86 12.65 -16.70
N PHE A 95 -11.32 12.88 -15.51
CA PHE A 95 -9.94 12.54 -15.18
C PHE A 95 -9.67 11.03 -15.29
N LYS A 96 -10.58 10.18 -14.81
CA LYS A 96 -10.48 8.72 -14.92
C LYS A 96 -10.40 8.30 -16.38
N ARG A 97 -11.22 8.88 -17.27
CA ARG A 97 -11.15 8.62 -18.72
C ARG A 97 -9.77 8.94 -19.30
N GLU A 98 -9.19 10.10 -18.95
CA GLU A 98 -7.86 10.46 -19.47
C GLU A 98 -6.77 9.51 -18.95
N MET A 99 -6.87 9.10 -17.67
CA MET A 99 -5.99 8.09 -17.10
C MET A 99 -6.15 6.72 -17.79
N ASP A 100 -7.37 6.29 -18.11
CA ASP A 100 -7.62 5.05 -18.85
C ASP A 100 -6.96 5.05 -20.23
N LEU A 101 -7.12 6.15 -20.97
CA LEU A 101 -6.48 6.34 -22.27
C LEU A 101 -4.95 6.33 -22.13
N TRP A 102 -4.40 7.02 -21.13
CA TRP A 102 -2.97 6.98 -20.85
C TRP A 102 -2.46 5.57 -20.52
N PHE A 103 -3.16 4.83 -19.65
CA PHE A 103 -2.75 3.47 -19.24
C PHE A 103 -2.93 2.41 -20.33
N SER A 104 -3.75 2.69 -21.36
CA SER A 104 -3.83 1.83 -22.54
C SER A 104 -2.48 1.73 -23.28
N VAL A 105 -1.68 2.81 -23.23
CA VAL A 105 -0.34 2.91 -23.84
C VAL A 105 0.77 2.70 -22.80
N HIS A 106 0.63 3.27 -21.61
CA HIS A 106 1.64 3.29 -20.55
C HIS A 106 1.25 2.38 -19.39
N ARG A 107 1.20 1.07 -19.65
CA ARG A 107 0.73 0.08 -18.66
C ARG A 107 1.56 0.11 -17.37
N LYS A 108 0.87 0.06 -16.22
CA LYS A 108 1.45 0.01 -14.87
C LYS A 108 0.75 -1.05 -14.02
N GLN A 109 0.74 -2.28 -14.53
CA GLN A 109 -0.03 -3.39 -13.95
C GLN A 109 0.32 -3.66 -12.49
N GLU A 110 1.60 -3.64 -12.08
CA GLU A 110 1.96 -3.79 -10.67
C GLU A 110 1.23 -2.79 -9.78
N ARG A 111 1.22 -1.50 -10.14
CA ARG A 111 0.54 -0.46 -9.35
C ARG A 111 -0.97 -0.63 -9.31
N GLU A 112 -1.56 -1.00 -10.43
CA GLU A 112 -2.99 -1.29 -10.51
C GLU A 112 -3.36 -2.45 -9.57
N TYR A 113 -2.54 -3.51 -9.56
CA TYR A 113 -2.78 -4.68 -8.71
C TYR A 113 -2.48 -4.42 -7.22
N GLN A 114 -1.54 -3.54 -6.88
CA GLN A 114 -1.40 -3.05 -5.49
C GLN A 114 -2.71 -2.42 -5.00
N GLN A 115 -3.34 -1.58 -5.83
CA GLN A 115 -4.62 -0.94 -5.49
C GLN A 115 -5.76 -1.96 -5.39
N VAL A 116 -5.79 -2.97 -6.26
CA VAL A 116 -6.75 -4.09 -6.15
C VAL A 116 -6.57 -4.84 -4.84
N ILE A 117 -5.33 -5.21 -4.47
CA ILE A 117 -5.02 -5.91 -3.21
C ILE A 117 -5.46 -5.06 -2.01
N LEU A 118 -5.17 -3.76 -2.02
CA LEU A 118 -5.62 -2.84 -0.98
C LEU A 118 -7.15 -2.85 -0.84
N ARG A 119 -7.90 -2.75 -1.95
CA ARG A 119 -9.37 -2.78 -1.92
C ARG A 119 -9.89 -4.07 -1.31
N GLU A 120 -9.40 -5.22 -1.77
CA GLU A 120 -9.84 -6.53 -1.30
C GLU A 120 -9.64 -6.69 0.21
N ASN A 121 -8.53 -6.17 0.74
CA ASN A 121 -8.16 -6.31 2.15
C ASN A 121 -8.69 -5.20 3.06
N ASN A 122 -9.06 -4.04 2.53
CA ASN A 122 -9.45 -2.90 3.38
C ASN A 122 -10.94 -2.63 3.40
N PHE A 123 -11.67 -2.75 2.29
CA PHE A 123 -13.06 -2.29 2.22
C PHE A 123 -13.93 -3.02 1.19
N SER A 124 -13.51 -4.21 0.74
CA SER A 124 -14.37 -5.13 0.00
C SER A 124 -15.37 -5.83 0.93
N MET A 125 -16.31 -6.58 0.34
CA MET A 125 -17.24 -7.41 1.11
C MET A 125 -16.55 -8.49 1.96
N VAL A 126 -15.30 -8.85 1.65
CA VAL A 126 -14.53 -9.89 2.37
C VAL A 126 -13.40 -9.33 3.25
N SER A 127 -13.22 -7.99 3.30
CA SER A 127 -12.09 -7.36 4.02
C SER A 127 -12.03 -7.72 5.51
N ASN A 128 -13.18 -8.00 6.12
CA ASN A 128 -13.25 -8.37 7.54
C ASN A 128 -12.87 -9.83 7.83
N ASP A 129 -12.75 -10.65 6.77
CA ASP A 129 -12.36 -12.06 6.83
C ASP A 129 -10.91 -12.29 6.39
N THR A 130 -10.24 -11.26 5.86
CA THR A 130 -8.81 -11.30 5.57
C THR A 130 -7.96 -11.14 6.83
N ASP A 131 -6.73 -11.63 6.77
CA ASP A 131 -5.75 -11.57 7.87
C ASP A 131 -4.84 -10.33 7.81
N TYR A 132 -4.97 -9.51 6.77
CA TYR A 132 -4.08 -8.38 6.50
C TYR A 132 -4.87 -7.14 6.11
N PHE A 133 -4.36 -5.96 6.48
CA PHE A 133 -4.81 -4.67 5.95
C PHE A 133 -3.62 -3.91 5.39
N ILE A 134 -3.88 -3.10 4.37
CA ILE A 134 -2.87 -2.29 3.72
C ILE A 134 -2.94 -0.85 4.24
N CYS A 135 -1.86 -0.40 4.88
CA CYS A 135 -1.71 0.95 5.42
C CYS A 135 -1.23 1.94 4.36
N ASP A 136 -0.37 1.51 3.44
CA ASP A 136 0.19 2.35 2.36
C ASP A 136 0.47 1.52 1.10
N ILE A 137 0.34 2.16 -0.08
CA ILE A 137 0.85 1.66 -1.37
C ILE A 137 1.88 2.65 -1.95
N GLU A 138 2.82 2.16 -2.75
CA GLU A 138 3.95 2.95 -3.27
C GLU A 138 4.70 3.68 -2.15
N TYR A 139 5.03 2.97 -1.07
CA TYR A 139 5.79 3.54 0.03
C TYR A 139 7.15 4.04 -0.46
N ALA A 140 7.47 5.27 -0.10
CA ALA A 140 8.75 5.89 -0.38
C ALA A 140 9.08 6.90 0.72
N LYS A 141 10.25 6.74 1.32
CA LYS A 141 10.81 7.67 2.31
C LYS A 141 12.25 7.96 1.93
N ASN A 142 12.57 9.24 1.75
CA ASN A 142 13.90 9.72 1.46
C ASN A 142 14.44 10.46 2.68
N GLU A 143 15.69 10.19 3.04
CA GLU A 143 16.38 10.76 4.19
C GLU A 143 17.71 11.34 3.73
N SER A 144 18.00 12.56 4.18
CA SER A 144 19.32 13.17 4.01
C SER A 144 20.25 12.63 5.08
N VAL A 145 21.31 11.93 4.65
CA VAL A 145 22.31 11.33 5.53
C VAL A 145 23.66 11.95 5.23
N LEU A 146 24.42 12.33 6.26
CA LEU A 146 25.81 12.76 6.09
C LEU A 146 26.71 11.52 5.94
N LYS A 147 27.41 11.42 4.81
CA LYS A 147 28.43 10.40 4.51
C LYS A 147 29.66 11.08 3.94
N ASP A 148 30.81 10.85 4.55
CA ASP A 148 32.10 11.41 4.11
C ASP A 148 32.02 12.91 3.77
N GLU A 149 31.52 13.69 4.75
CA GLU A 149 31.31 15.15 4.66
C GLU A 149 30.35 15.61 3.55
N ARG A 150 29.62 14.69 2.93
CA ARG A 150 28.62 14.97 1.90
C ARG A 150 27.23 14.53 2.34
N THR A 151 26.24 15.36 2.07
CA THR A 151 24.83 14.96 2.25
C THR A 151 24.42 14.08 1.07
N VAL A 152 24.08 12.82 1.35
CA VAL A 152 23.56 11.86 0.39
C VAL A 152 22.12 11.56 0.76
N THR A 153 21.23 11.48 -0.24
CA THR A 153 19.85 11.04 -0.02
C THR A 153 19.78 9.52 -0.10
N GLU A 154 19.44 8.87 1.02
CA GLU A 154 19.09 7.45 1.04
C GLU A 154 17.57 7.31 1.01
N GLY A 155 17.05 6.40 0.19
CA GLY A 155 15.63 6.14 0.07
C GLY A 155 15.29 4.71 0.45
N SER A 156 14.18 4.52 1.17
CA SER A 156 13.52 3.23 1.36
C SER A 156 12.24 3.20 0.55
N ARG A 157 12.00 2.12 -0.20
CA ARG A 157 10.80 1.96 -1.04
C ARG A 157 10.25 0.55 -0.89
N PHE A 158 8.93 0.45 -0.78
CA PHE A 158 8.20 -0.81 -0.76
C PHE A 158 6.92 -0.64 -1.57
N ASP A 159 6.46 -1.71 -2.22
CA ASP A 159 5.23 -1.66 -2.99
C ASP A 159 4.03 -1.44 -2.08
N MET A 160 3.94 -2.18 -0.97
CA MET A 160 2.90 -1.96 0.02
C MET A 160 3.40 -2.17 1.45
N VAL A 161 2.80 -1.45 2.38
CA VAL A 161 3.02 -1.56 3.82
C VAL A 161 1.67 -1.81 4.47
N GLY A 162 1.60 -2.76 5.39
CA GLY A 162 0.37 -3.15 6.03
C GLY A 162 0.58 -3.73 7.43
N VAL A 163 -0.52 -4.20 7.99
CA VAL A 163 -0.53 -4.89 9.27
C VAL A 163 -1.14 -6.28 9.10
N LYS A 164 -0.58 -7.25 9.80
CA LYS A 164 -1.20 -8.54 10.01
C LYS A 164 -2.09 -8.45 11.24
N TRP A 165 -3.36 -8.77 11.06
CA TRP A 165 -4.34 -8.87 12.12
C TRP A 165 -5.33 -9.99 11.78
N LEU A 166 -5.11 -11.16 12.38
CA LEU A 166 -5.84 -12.38 12.02
C LEU A 166 -7.35 -12.19 12.14
N SER A 167 -8.12 -12.67 11.16
CA SER A 167 -9.58 -12.51 11.10
C SER A 167 -10.35 -13.26 12.21
N LYS A 168 -9.68 -14.21 12.88
CA LYS A 168 -10.20 -14.97 14.01
C LYS A 168 -10.69 -14.04 15.12
N SER A 169 -11.89 -14.32 15.65
CA SER A 169 -12.57 -13.47 16.64
C SER A 169 -11.74 -13.14 17.89
N LEU A 170 -10.90 -14.05 18.36
CA LEU A 170 -10.03 -13.81 19.53
C LEU A 170 -8.87 -12.86 19.19
N ASP A 171 -8.24 -13.04 18.04
CA ASP A 171 -7.13 -12.20 17.57
C ASP A 171 -7.63 -10.78 17.23
N ARG A 172 -8.84 -10.66 16.66
CA ARG A 172 -9.50 -9.36 16.45
C ARG A 172 -9.85 -8.62 17.74
N LYS A 173 -9.93 -9.31 18.88
CA LYS A 173 -10.03 -8.68 20.20
C LYS A 173 -8.65 -8.39 20.82
N ASN A 174 -7.65 -9.21 20.49
CA ASN A 174 -6.30 -9.07 21.00
C ASN A 174 -5.42 -8.16 20.12
N LYS A 175 -5.43 -6.87 20.44
CA LYS A 175 -4.67 -5.84 19.70
C LYS A 175 -3.16 -6.00 19.80
N LYS A 176 -2.64 -6.72 20.80
CA LYS A 176 -1.21 -6.99 20.95
C LYS A 176 -0.70 -8.08 20.00
N SER A 177 -1.59 -8.69 19.21
CA SER A 177 -1.22 -9.67 18.17
C SER A 177 -0.86 -9.02 16.83
N ILE A 178 -1.08 -7.71 16.69
CA ILE A 178 -0.88 -6.99 15.42
C ILE A 178 0.61 -6.85 15.16
N SER A 179 1.05 -7.19 13.94
CA SER A 179 2.44 -7.09 13.52
C SER A 179 2.57 -6.40 12.16
N LEU A 180 3.76 -5.88 11.86
CA LEU A 180 4.07 -5.25 10.58
C LEU A 180 4.12 -6.31 9.46
N ALA A 181 3.56 -5.96 8.30
CA ALA A 181 3.70 -6.70 7.06
C ALA A 181 4.17 -5.74 5.95
N ILE A 182 5.22 -6.12 5.23
CA ILE A 182 5.75 -5.42 4.06
C ILE A 182 5.51 -6.31 2.85
N PHE A 183 5.09 -5.74 1.73
CA PHE A 183 4.77 -6.51 0.53
C PHE A 183 5.58 -6.03 -0.66
N GLU A 184 5.98 -6.99 -1.49
CA GLU A 184 6.60 -6.77 -2.80
C GLU A 184 5.76 -7.52 -3.84
N LEU A 185 5.38 -6.82 -4.91
CA LEU A 185 4.51 -7.35 -5.96
C LEU A 185 5.26 -7.35 -7.29
N LYS A 186 5.36 -8.53 -7.90
CA LYS A 186 5.83 -8.68 -9.27
C LYS A 186 4.70 -9.11 -10.19
N TYR A 187 4.51 -8.38 -11.29
CA TYR A 187 3.53 -8.75 -12.31
C TYR A 187 4.19 -9.40 -13.53
N GLY A 188 3.95 -10.70 -13.70
CA GLY A 188 4.56 -11.52 -14.74
C GLY A 188 6.06 -11.75 -14.54
N ASP A 189 6.61 -12.68 -15.32
CA ASP A 189 7.98 -13.17 -15.08
C ASP A 189 9.07 -12.16 -15.43
N GLY A 190 8.80 -11.24 -16.36
CA GLY A 190 9.76 -10.21 -16.79
C GLY A 190 10.10 -9.21 -15.69
N ALA A 191 9.23 -9.04 -14.69
CA ALA A 191 9.43 -8.11 -13.58
C ALA A 191 10.38 -8.64 -12.49
N MET A 192 10.77 -9.92 -12.56
CA MET A 192 11.56 -10.57 -11.52
C MET A 192 13.07 -10.37 -11.70
N ILE A 193 13.51 -9.90 -12.87
CA ILE A 193 14.92 -9.78 -13.27
C ILE A 193 15.39 -8.31 -13.42
N GLY A 194 16.70 -8.11 -13.50
CA GLY A 194 17.30 -6.81 -13.84
C GLY A 194 17.49 -5.87 -12.64
N SER A 195 17.59 -4.56 -12.92
CA SER A 195 17.98 -3.53 -11.94
C SER A 195 16.94 -3.22 -10.87
N ALA A 196 15.78 -3.88 -10.91
CA ALA A 196 14.71 -3.85 -9.91
C ALA A 196 14.16 -5.27 -9.62
N GLY A 197 14.99 -6.30 -9.84
CA GLY A 197 14.66 -7.70 -9.60
C GLY A 197 14.72 -8.11 -8.12
N ILE A 198 14.39 -9.36 -7.84
CA ILE A 198 14.22 -9.91 -6.48
C ILE A 198 15.48 -9.75 -5.62
N LEU A 199 16.66 -10.05 -6.17
CA LEU A 199 17.93 -9.96 -5.46
C LEU A 199 18.19 -8.56 -4.89
N LYS A 200 17.88 -7.52 -5.68
CA LYS A 200 18.06 -6.14 -5.25
C LYS A 200 17.10 -5.79 -4.11
N HIS A 201 15.85 -6.23 -4.19
CA HIS A 201 14.86 -5.97 -3.15
C HIS A 201 15.20 -6.65 -1.82
N PHE A 202 15.79 -7.85 -1.87
CA PHE A 202 16.33 -8.50 -0.67
C PHE A 202 17.50 -7.71 -0.08
N LYS A 203 18.40 -7.18 -0.92
CA LYS A 203 19.47 -6.29 -0.47
C LYS A 203 18.90 -5.05 0.22
N ASP A 204 17.97 -4.36 -0.44
CA ASP A 204 17.39 -3.12 0.06
C ASP A 204 16.61 -3.36 1.37
N LEU A 205 15.93 -4.52 1.48
CA LEU A 205 15.29 -4.95 2.71
C LEU A 205 16.30 -5.29 3.82
N ASP A 206 17.39 -6.01 3.53
CA ASP A 206 18.41 -6.31 4.54
C ASP A 206 19.08 -5.05 5.07
N ASP A 207 19.40 -4.10 4.18
CA ASP A 207 19.91 -2.78 4.55
C ASP A 207 18.89 -2.04 5.45
N PHE A 208 17.61 -2.09 5.09
CA PHE A 208 16.53 -1.46 5.86
C PHE A 208 16.37 -2.07 7.27
N MET A 209 16.37 -3.41 7.36
CA MET A 209 16.23 -4.14 8.61
C MET A 209 17.44 -3.94 9.52
N THR A 210 18.66 -4.01 8.96
CA THR A 210 19.92 -3.85 9.70
C THR A 210 20.05 -2.46 10.32
N LYS A 211 19.56 -1.43 9.63
CA LYS A 211 19.55 -0.05 10.14
C LYS A 211 18.45 0.21 11.19
N GLY A 212 17.61 -0.77 11.51
CA GLY A 212 16.52 -0.61 12.48
C GLY A 212 15.35 0.24 11.98
N LYS A 213 15.32 0.63 10.69
CA LYS A 213 14.31 1.54 10.13
C LYS A 213 12.88 0.97 10.16
N HIS A 214 12.75 -0.34 10.29
CA HIS A 214 11.45 -1.01 10.44
C HIS A 214 10.69 -0.58 11.71
N VAL A 215 11.38 -0.17 12.77
CA VAL A 215 10.72 0.32 14.00
C VAL A 215 9.97 1.63 13.72
N GLU A 216 10.56 2.55 12.97
CA GLU A 216 9.88 3.77 12.54
C GLU A 216 8.72 3.46 11.58
N LEU A 217 8.89 2.47 10.71
CA LEU A 217 7.83 2.03 9.80
C LEU A 217 6.63 1.44 10.56
N MET A 218 6.86 0.75 11.69
CA MET A 218 5.77 0.31 12.56
C MET A 218 4.97 1.50 13.09
N ASP A 219 5.64 2.56 13.56
CA ASP A 219 4.96 3.76 14.06
C ASP A 219 4.19 4.48 12.93
N GLU A 220 4.77 4.57 11.73
CA GLU A 220 4.10 5.14 10.55
C GLU A 220 2.86 4.32 10.15
N ALA A 221 2.99 3.00 10.05
CA ALA A 221 1.90 2.09 9.66
C ALA A 221 0.76 2.10 10.69
N GLU A 222 1.08 2.18 11.99
CA GLU A 222 0.10 2.29 13.06
C GLU A 222 -0.71 3.58 12.95
N ILE A 223 -0.04 4.73 12.76
CA ILE A 223 -0.71 6.03 12.63
C ILE A 223 -1.58 6.07 11.38
N GLN A 224 -1.04 5.61 10.24
CA GLN A 224 -1.78 5.57 8.98
C GLN A 224 -3.01 4.67 9.08
N PHE A 225 -2.88 3.47 9.65
CA PHE A 225 -4.02 2.58 9.86
C PHE A 225 -5.12 3.27 10.65
N ASN A 226 -4.76 3.85 11.81
CA ASN A 226 -5.72 4.51 12.68
C ASN A 226 -6.40 5.70 11.98
N GLN A 227 -5.65 6.55 11.28
CA GLN A 227 -6.23 7.67 10.52
C GLN A 227 -7.16 7.17 9.40
N LYS A 228 -6.74 6.18 8.61
CA LYS A 228 -7.57 5.58 7.55
C LYS A 228 -8.85 4.97 8.10
N TYR A 229 -8.78 4.26 9.22
CA TYR A 229 -9.94 3.70 9.89
C TYR A 229 -10.95 4.79 10.27
N TYR A 230 -10.52 5.86 10.95
CA TYR A 230 -11.42 6.96 11.33
C TYR A 230 -12.00 7.73 10.14
N LEU A 231 -11.29 7.76 9.01
CA LEU A 231 -11.80 8.32 7.77
C LEU A 231 -12.76 7.37 7.03
N GLY A 232 -12.91 6.12 7.49
CA GLY A 232 -13.72 5.09 6.83
C GLY A 232 -13.09 4.55 5.54
N LEU A 233 -11.77 4.62 5.43
CA LEU A 233 -10.95 4.10 4.32
C LEU A 233 -10.43 2.68 4.60
N ILE A 234 -10.63 2.19 5.82
CA ILE A 234 -10.45 0.80 6.23
C ILE A 234 -11.75 0.40 6.94
N ASP A 235 -12.43 -0.61 6.42
CA ASP A 235 -13.65 -1.17 6.99
C ASP A 235 -13.30 -2.34 7.92
N VAL A 236 -13.17 -2.04 9.20
CA VAL A 236 -13.16 -3.04 10.27
C VAL A 236 -14.50 -2.93 10.99
N SER A 237 -15.22 -4.05 11.06
CA SER A 237 -16.54 -4.15 11.68
C SER A 237 -16.57 -3.48 13.05
N LYS A 238 -17.52 -2.57 13.25
CA LYS A 238 -17.70 -1.78 14.48
C LYS A 238 -17.80 -2.65 15.74
N SER A 239 -18.46 -3.80 15.66
CA SER A 239 -18.59 -4.75 16.79
C SER A 239 -17.25 -5.38 17.20
N LYS A 240 -16.21 -5.30 16.35
CA LYS A 240 -14.85 -5.77 16.63
C LYS A 240 -13.93 -4.64 17.15
N MET A 241 -14.40 -3.38 17.14
CA MET A 241 -13.62 -2.18 17.47
C MET A 241 -14.20 -1.33 18.61
N GLU A 242 -15.44 -1.60 19.05
CA GLU A 242 -16.14 -0.91 20.14
C GLU A 242 -16.03 -1.67 21.49
N ASN A 243 -16.02 -0.91 22.59
CA ASN A 243 -16.44 -1.41 23.91
C ASN A 243 -17.96 -1.18 24.02
N GLU A 244 -18.71 -2.13 24.58
CA GLU A 244 -20.17 -2.06 24.80
C GLU A 244 -20.63 -0.88 25.68
N HIS A 245 -19.73 -0.06 26.21
CA HIS A 245 -20.06 0.93 27.25
C HIS A 245 -19.75 2.41 26.97
N GLU A 246 -18.90 2.81 26.01
CA GLU A 246 -18.47 4.23 25.98
C GLU A 246 -18.23 4.89 24.61
N GLY A 247 -18.48 4.26 23.47
CA GLY A 247 -18.39 4.96 22.16
C GLY A 247 -17.00 5.53 21.79
N VAL A 248 -15.96 5.24 22.59
CA VAL A 248 -14.57 5.62 22.34
C VAL A 248 -13.86 4.49 21.61
N PHE A 249 -13.52 4.71 20.34
CA PHE A 249 -12.67 3.81 19.57
C PHE A 249 -11.26 3.73 20.18
N LYS A 250 -10.77 2.52 20.44
CA LYS A 250 -9.38 2.29 20.83
C LYS A 250 -8.52 2.05 19.58
N LYS A 251 -7.50 2.89 19.39
CA LYS A 251 -6.45 2.75 18.35
C LYS A 251 -5.83 1.34 18.37
N ILE A 252 -5.36 0.87 17.22
CA ILE A 252 -4.48 -0.31 17.18
C ILE A 252 -3.07 0.08 17.63
N GLU A 253 -2.32 -0.92 18.11
CA GLU A 253 -0.90 -0.79 18.45
C GLU A 253 -0.15 -1.96 17.81
N ILE A 254 0.91 -1.67 17.05
CA ILE A 254 1.76 -2.73 16.47
C ILE A 254 2.71 -3.26 17.54
N ASN A 255 2.70 -4.58 17.75
CA ASN A 255 3.59 -5.21 18.70
C ASN A 255 5.01 -5.31 18.13
N LYS A 256 5.89 -4.40 18.60
CA LYS A 256 7.29 -4.29 18.19
C LYS A 256 8.15 -5.52 18.51
N ASN A 257 7.66 -6.45 19.34
CA ASN A 257 8.35 -7.69 19.67
C ASN A 257 8.04 -8.83 18.68
N ILE A 258 7.05 -8.66 17.80
CA ILE A 258 6.73 -9.65 16.77
C ILE A 258 7.58 -9.35 15.54
N LYS A 259 8.27 -10.38 15.04
CA LYS A 259 9.07 -10.28 13.82
C LYS A 259 8.19 -9.86 12.63
N PRO A 260 8.57 -8.86 11.82
CA PRO A 260 7.79 -8.47 10.65
C PRO A 260 7.69 -9.59 9.61
N GLU A 261 6.67 -9.52 8.75
CA GLU A 261 6.56 -10.36 7.56
C GLU A 261 6.96 -9.57 6.30
N TYR A 262 7.73 -10.19 5.41
CA TYR A 262 7.98 -9.70 4.05
C TYR A 262 7.33 -10.66 3.05
N ILE A 263 6.24 -10.21 2.42
CA ILE A 263 5.34 -11.03 1.64
C ILE A 263 5.54 -10.72 0.16
N LEU A 264 6.01 -11.72 -0.57
CA LEU A 264 6.22 -11.70 -2.01
C LEU A 264 4.94 -12.14 -2.72
N ILE A 265 4.45 -11.32 -3.65
CA ILE A 265 3.27 -11.61 -4.46
C ILE A 265 3.70 -11.68 -5.92
N PHE A 266 3.54 -12.86 -6.54
CA PHE A 266 3.90 -13.09 -7.93
C PHE A 266 2.64 -13.20 -8.79
N ALA A 267 2.06 -12.06 -9.16
CA ALA A 267 0.84 -12.00 -9.95
C ALA A 267 1.12 -12.50 -11.38
N ASN A 268 0.34 -13.49 -11.83
CA ASN A 268 0.43 -14.07 -13.18
C ASN A 268 1.82 -14.66 -13.53
N HIS A 269 2.51 -15.22 -12.54
CA HIS A 269 3.70 -16.05 -12.79
C HIS A 269 3.34 -17.30 -13.61
N LYS A 270 4.15 -17.63 -14.64
CA LYS A 270 3.99 -18.88 -15.39
C LYS A 270 4.65 -20.03 -14.62
N PRO A 271 3.91 -21.08 -14.20
CA PRO A 271 4.47 -22.14 -13.36
C PRO A 271 5.70 -22.87 -13.95
N ASP A 272 5.73 -23.10 -15.27
CA ASP A 272 6.86 -23.76 -15.93
C ASP A 272 8.11 -22.88 -16.06
N ASN A 273 8.05 -21.61 -15.62
CA ASN A 273 9.14 -20.68 -15.75
C ASN A 273 10.10 -20.75 -14.54
N SER A 274 11.32 -21.21 -14.78
CA SER A 274 12.34 -21.40 -13.74
C SER A 274 12.94 -20.09 -13.20
N ILE A 275 12.64 -18.93 -13.81
CA ILE A 275 13.18 -17.63 -13.38
C ILE A 275 12.86 -17.37 -11.91
N LEU A 276 11.61 -17.58 -11.48
CA LEU A 276 11.22 -17.33 -10.10
C LEU A 276 12.07 -18.12 -9.10
N HIS A 277 12.21 -19.43 -9.34
CA HIS A 277 13.00 -20.30 -8.49
C HIS A 277 14.49 -19.89 -8.46
N ARG A 278 15.06 -19.54 -9.62
CA ARG A 278 16.45 -19.09 -9.73
C ARG A 278 16.68 -17.82 -8.91
N GLU A 279 15.91 -16.76 -9.18
CA GLU A 279 16.10 -15.46 -8.54
C GLU A 279 15.88 -15.51 -7.02
N LEU A 280 14.87 -16.26 -6.54
CA LEU A 280 14.66 -16.49 -5.11
C LEU A 280 15.82 -17.26 -4.47
N SER A 281 16.28 -18.33 -5.13
CA SER A 281 17.39 -19.13 -4.62
C SER A 281 18.67 -18.31 -4.50
N GLU A 282 18.95 -17.45 -5.48
CA GLU A 282 20.09 -16.54 -5.45
C GLU A 282 19.95 -15.50 -4.34
N ALA A 283 18.77 -14.89 -4.17
CA ALA A 283 18.52 -13.89 -3.13
C ALA A 283 18.67 -14.45 -1.71
N VAL A 284 18.13 -15.64 -1.44
CA VAL A 284 18.27 -16.32 -0.13
C VAL A 284 19.72 -16.69 0.16
N LYS A 285 20.47 -17.17 -0.85
CA LYS A 285 21.90 -17.48 -0.72
C LYS A 285 22.74 -16.23 -0.46
N ALA A 286 22.39 -15.10 -1.08
CA ALA A 286 23.11 -13.84 -0.92
C ALA A 286 22.85 -13.17 0.44
N TYR A 287 21.62 -13.32 0.99
CA TYR A 287 21.20 -12.64 2.22
C TYR A 287 20.64 -13.62 3.29
N PRO A 288 21.40 -14.65 3.71
CA PRO A 288 20.89 -15.69 4.61
C PRO A 288 20.53 -15.14 6.00
N GLN A 289 21.22 -14.09 6.46
CA GLN A 289 20.97 -13.47 7.77
C GLN A 289 19.65 -12.68 7.81
N LEU A 290 19.08 -12.33 6.66
CA LEU A 290 17.80 -11.63 6.58
C LEU A 290 16.66 -12.46 7.19
N LEU A 291 16.73 -13.79 7.05
CA LEU A 291 15.73 -14.73 7.58
C LEU A 291 15.60 -14.69 9.12
N ASN A 292 16.66 -14.25 9.81
CA ASN A 292 16.65 -14.03 11.25
C ASN A 292 15.95 -12.72 11.65
N LYS A 293 15.83 -11.77 10.73
CA LYS A 293 15.30 -10.41 10.97
C LYS A 293 13.83 -10.27 10.53
N VAL A 294 13.40 -11.03 9.53
CA VAL A 294 12.06 -10.95 8.93
C VAL A 294 11.56 -12.35 8.53
N ASP A 295 10.26 -12.59 8.60
CA ASP A 295 9.63 -13.79 8.02
C ASP A 295 9.33 -13.54 6.54
N ILE A 296 10.10 -14.15 5.64
CA ILE A 296 9.86 -14.06 4.20
C ILE A 296 8.79 -15.08 3.80
N LYS A 297 7.74 -14.62 3.13
CA LYS A 297 6.58 -15.44 2.73
C LYS A 297 6.24 -15.22 1.26
N ILE A 298 5.66 -16.24 0.63
CA ILE A 298 5.13 -16.12 -0.73
C ILE A 298 3.61 -16.25 -0.63
N ALA A 299 2.89 -15.27 -1.19
CA ALA A 299 1.45 -15.30 -1.27
C ALA A 299 0.98 -16.31 -2.33
N HIS A 300 0.21 -17.31 -1.92
CA HIS A 300 -0.47 -18.25 -2.83
C HIS A 300 -1.97 -17.95 -2.86
N SER A 301 -2.58 -18.05 -4.05
CA SER A 301 -4.04 -17.93 -4.20
C SER A 301 -4.75 -19.14 -3.59
N SER A 302 -5.81 -18.89 -2.82
CA SER A 302 -6.72 -19.93 -2.32
C SER A 302 -7.69 -20.36 -3.42
N LEU A 303 -7.25 -21.21 -4.36
CA LEU A 303 -8.00 -21.48 -5.62
C LEU A 303 -8.19 -20.16 -6.42
N MET A 304 -9.12 -20.08 -7.38
CA MET A 304 -9.35 -18.83 -8.13
C MET A 304 -9.94 -17.74 -7.20
N GLY A 305 -9.08 -16.87 -6.67
CA GLY A 305 -9.45 -15.71 -5.85
C GLY A 305 -8.23 -14.90 -5.40
N TYR A 306 -8.43 -13.63 -5.03
CA TYR A 306 -7.36 -12.68 -4.64
C TYR A 306 -7.18 -12.52 -3.11
N GLY A 307 -7.92 -13.28 -2.29
CA GLY A 307 -7.78 -13.25 -0.83
C GLY A 307 -6.55 -14.04 -0.36
N LEU A 308 -5.80 -13.48 0.60
CA LEU A 308 -4.64 -14.13 1.23
C LEU A 308 -5.08 -14.81 2.53
N TYR A 309 -4.85 -16.12 2.64
CA TYR A 309 -5.27 -16.93 3.77
C TYR A 309 -4.08 -17.70 4.35
N ALA A 310 -3.84 -17.58 5.66
CA ALA A 310 -2.69 -18.22 6.33
C ALA A 310 -2.68 -19.75 6.18
N GLU A 311 -3.85 -20.38 6.14
CA GLU A 311 -4.02 -21.83 5.94
C GLU A 311 -3.66 -22.31 4.52
N ARG A 312 -3.38 -21.38 3.60
CA ARG A 312 -2.96 -21.68 2.23
C ARG A 312 -1.48 -21.38 1.98
N MET A 313 -0.71 -21.07 3.02
CA MET A 313 0.74 -20.91 2.95
C MET A 313 1.41 -22.26 3.28
N VAL A 314 2.20 -22.77 2.34
CA VAL A 314 2.92 -24.05 2.48
C VAL A 314 4.38 -23.77 2.86
N ASP A 315 4.94 -24.55 3.78
CA ASP A 315 6.35 -24.47 4.14
C ASP A 315 7.23 -24.86 2.93
N ILE A 316 8.36 -24.16 2.76
CA ILE A 316 9.25 -24.40 1.62
C ILE A 316 9.78 -25.83 1.60
N LYS A 317 9.89 -26.49 2.75
CA LYS A 317 10.28 -27.89 2.85
C LYS A 317 9.19 -28.82 2.31
N ASP A 318 7.92 -28.54 2.60
CA ASP A 318 6.77 -29.32 2.12
C ASP A 318 6.56 -29.13 0.61
N ASN A 319 6.77 -27.93 0.09
CA ASN A 319 6.70 -27.64 -1.35
C ASN A 319 7.85 -28.28 -2.14
N LEU A 320 9.03 -28.43 -1.51
CA LEU A 320 10.20 -29.08 -2.09
C LEU A 320 10.23 -30.59 -1.84
N GLY A 321 9.24 -31.15 -1.15
CA GLY A 321 9.18 -32.58 -0.81
C GLY A 321 10.33 -33.04 0.09
N ILE A 322 10.92 -32.16 0.89
CA ILE A 322 11.98 -32.50 1.84
C ILE A 322 11.31 -33.06 3.09
N ILE A 323 11.10 -34.36 3.09
CA ILE A 323 10.72 -35.13 4.27
C ILE A 323 11.96 -35.20 5.18
N GLU A 324 11.78 -34.97 6.49
CA GLU A 324 12.83 -35.19 7.50
C GLU A 324 13.37 -36.63 7.49
#